data_AF-A0A1A8LTD7-F1
#
_entry.id   AF-A0A1A8LTD7-F1
#
_cell.length_a   1.000
_cell.length_b   1.000
_cell.length_c   1.000
_cell.angle_alpha   90.00
_cell.angle_beta   90.00
_cell.angle_gamma   90.00
#
_symmetry.space_group_name_H-M   'P 1'
#
loop_
_entity.id
_entity.type
_entity.pdbx_description
1 polymer ?
#
loop_
_entity_poly.entity_id
_entity_poly.type
_entity_poly.pdbx_seq_one_letter_code
_entity_poly.pdbx_strand_id
1 'polypeptide(L)'
;DALLESDSSRADVLECYFLEALYCSLGATLLESGRSKFDDLVKRLSCRTTMHDGNNLAGPDEIPGYLPTLYDFHFDGTQEKWVPWSSLVARYAHNPKTKFADIIVPTVDTTRTSWILEQMVKMRKPVLLVGDTGTSKTATIHNFLKNINPDNGSTLIINFSSRTTSLDLQRNLEANVEKRTKDTYGPPLGKRLLVFIDDLNMPKVDNYGTQQPIA
;
A
#
# COMPACT_ATOMS: atom_id res chain seq x y z
N ASP A 1 20.02 6.79 4.83
CA ASP A 1 19.91 6.65 6.29
C ASP A 1 18.46 6.62 6.75
N ALA A 2 17.74 5.55 6.41
CA ALA A 2 16.37 5.35 6.87
C ALA A 2 16.23 3.87 7.23
N LEU A 3 16.46 3.56 8.51
CA LEU A 3 16.03 2.36 9.27
C LEU A 3 16.79 2.19 10.62
N LEU A 4 17.48 3.21 11.13
CA LEU A 4 18.05 3.17 12.48
C LEU A 4 17.24 4.08 13.41
N GLU A 5 15.96 3.75 13.61
CA GLU A 5 15.26 4.14 14.83
C GLU A 5 15.69 3.16 15.92
N SER A 6 16.59 3.61 16.80
CA SER A 6 17.18 2.91 17.96
C SER A 6 17.77 1.51 17.69
N ASP A 7 19.09 1.38 17.84
CA ASP A 7 19.89 0.14 17.79
C ASP A 7 19.56 -0.88 18.92
N SER A 8 18.31 -1.00 19.33
CA SER A 8 17.86 -1.89 20.40
C SER A 8 16.50 -2.54 20.09
N SER A 9 16.25 -2.97 18.86
CA SER A 9 15.12 -3.87 18.61
C SER A 9 15.51 -5.29 19.02
N ARG A 10 14.84 -5.80 20.06
CA ARG A 10 14.96 -7.19 20.51
C ARG A 10 14.71 -8.13 19.31
N ALA A 11 15.45 -9.22 19.19
CA ALA A 11 15.37 -10.15 18.05
C ALA A 11 13.91 -10.59 17.76
N ASP A 12 13.09 -10.77 18.79
CA ASP A 12 11.68 -11.15 18.66
C ASP A 12 10.83 -10.08 17.97
N VAL A 13 11.13 -8.80 18.20
CA VAL A 13 10.44 -7.68 17.54
C VAL A 13 10.80 -7.60 16.06
N LEU A 14 12.09 -7.80 15.73
CA LEU A 14 12.55 -7.88 14.34
C LEU A 14 11.92 -9.06 13.59
N GLU A 15 11.78 -10.21 14.25
CA GLU A 15 11.09 -11.37 13.70
C GLU A 15 9.62 -11.04 13.37
N CYS A 16 8.92 -10.29 14.24
CA CYS A 16 7.53 -9.88 13.97
C CYS A 16 7.42 -8.98 12.74
N TYR A 17 8.31 -7.98 12.59
CA TYR A 17 8.36 -7.17 11.38
C TYR A 17 8.71 -7.99 10.14
N PHE A 18 9.62 -8.95 10.26
CA PHE A 18 9.97 -9.86 9.17
C PHE A 18 8.75 -10.69 8.73
N LEU A 19 8.00 -11.25 9.68
CA LEU A 19 6.76 -11.97 9.40
C LEU A 19 5.74 -11.07 8.70
N GLU A 20 5.45 -9.88 9.22
CA GLU A 20 4.52 -8.96 8.55
C GLU A 20 4.98 -8.58 7.14
N ALA A 21 6.28 -8.32 6.94
CA ALA A 21 6.86 -8.05 5.63
C ALA A 21 6.75 -9.25 4.68
N LEU A 22 6.90 -10.48 5.19
CA LEU A 22 6.75 -11.71 4.42
C LEU A 22 5.31 -11.88 3.91
N TYR A 23 4.31 -11.56 4.74
CA TYR A 23 2.90 -11.55 4.34
C TYR A 23 2.60 -10.41 3.35
N CYS A 24 3.16 -9.21 3.56
CA CYS A 24 2.96 -8.07 2.66
C CYS A 24 3.69 -8.20 1.31
N SER A 25 4.65 -9.13 1.18
CA SER A 25 5.43 -9.35 -0.05
C SER A 25 5.00 -10.63 -0.77
N LEU A 26 5.57 -11.78 -0.40
CA LEU A 26 5.26 -13.06 -1.03
C LEU A 26 3.79 -13.42 -0.82
N GLY A 27 3.29 -13.24 0.41
CA GLY A 27 1.91 -13.53 0.75
C GLY A 27 0.88 -12.72 -0.04
N ALA A 28 1.19 -11.46 -0.33
CA ALA A 28 0.31 -10.54 -1.05
C ALA A 28 0.03 -10.98 -2.50
N THR A 29 0.96 -11.71 -3.12
CA THR A 29 0.81 -12.24 -4.48
C THR A 29 -0.04 -13.51 -4.57
N LEU A 30 -0.41 -14.10 -3.43
CA LEU A 30 -1.18 -15.32 -3.39
C LEU A 30 -2.67 -15.07 -3.56
N LEU A 31 -3.30 -15.96 -4.33
CA LEU A 31 -4.76 -16.10 -4.37
C LEU A 31 -5.28 -16.61 -3.01
N GLU A 32 -6.56 -16.36 -2.75
CA GLU A 32 -7.22 -16.68 -1.48
C GLU A 32 -7.01 -18.14 -1.04
N SER A 33 -7.13 -19.10 -1.95
CA SER A 33 -6.91 -20.52 -1.68
C SER A 33 -5.47 -20.88 -1.29
N GLY A 34 -4.49 -20.06 -1.68
CA GLY A 34 -3.09 -20.20 -1.31
C GLY A 34 -2.75 -19.59 0.04
N ARG A 35 -3.53 -18.59 0.50
CA ARG A 35 -3.22 -17.83 1.72
C ARG A 35 -3.28 -18.68 2.98
N SER A 36 -4.27 -19.58 3.12
CA SER A 36 -4.35 -20.47 4.30
C SER A 36 -3.18 -21.44 4.36
N LYS A 37 -2.80 -22.04 3.23
CA LYS A 37 -1.65 -22.97 3.16
C LYS A 37 -0.33 -22.27 3.48
N PHE A 38 -0.19 -21.03 3.00
CA PHE A 38 0.97 -20.19 3.30
C PHE A 38 1.01 -19.81 4.78
N ASP A 39 -0.14 -19.43 5.35
CA ASP A 39 -0.25 -19.08 6.77
C ASP A 39 0.13 -20.25 7.68
N ASP A 40 -0.40 -21.45 7.41
CA ASP A 40 -0.05 -22.69 8.12
C ASP A 40 1.46 -23.00 8.05
N LEU A 41 2.06 -22.78 6.87
CA LEU A 41 3.49 -23.01 6.67
C LEU A 41 4.32 -22.00 7.46
N VAL A 42 4.00 -20.71 7.38
CA VAL A 42 4.77 -19.66 8.06
C VAL A 42 4.64 -19.80 9.58
N LYS A 43 3.43 -20.04 10.10
CA LYS A 43 3.23 -20.30 11.53
C LYS A 43 4.05 -21.49 12.01
N ARG A 44 4.11 -22.59 11.24
CA ARG A 44 4.95 -23.75 11.56
C ARG A 44 6.44 -23.43 11.54
N LEU A 45 6.91 -22.67 10.55
CA LEU A 45 8.33 -22.30 10.41
C LEU A 45 8.79 -21.30 11.47
N SER A 46 7.88 -20.45 11.96
CA SER A 46 8.18 -19.47 13.00
C SER A 46 8.56 -20.10 14.35
N CYS A 47 8.15 -21.36 14.59
CA CYS A 47 8.33 -22.06 15.86
C CYS A 47 7.78 -21.29 17.09
N ARG A 48 6.87 -20.34 16.91
CA ARG A 48 6.26 -19.54 17.99
C ARG A 48 5.00 -20.20 18.54
N THR A 49 4.65 -19.85 19.77
CA THR A 49 3.38 -20.28 20.37
C THR A 49 2.22 -19.49 19.77
N THR A 50 1.21 -20.21 19.29
CA THR A 50 -0.01 -19.58 18.79
C THR A 50 -0.94 -19.24 19.94
N MET A 51 -1.26 -17.95 20.11
CA MET A 51 -2.19 -17.47 21.12
C MET A 51 -3.60 -17.38 20.52
N HIS A 52 -4.53 -18.17 21.07
CA HIS A 52 -5.91 -18.23 20.59
C HIS A 52 -6.91 -17.43 21.43
N ASP A 53 -6.45 -16.75 22.48
CA ASP A 53 -7.29 -15.86 23.29
C ASP A 53 -7.51 -14.53 22.54
N GLY A 54 -8.77 -14.18 22.26
CA GLY A 54 -9.12 -12.92 21.60
C GLY A 54 -9.22 -11.71 22.54
N ASN A 55 -9.15 -11.92 23.87
CA ASN A 55 -9.19 -10.83 24.84
C ASN A 55 -7.81 -10.21 25.10
N ASN A 56 -6.76 -10.97 24.86
CA ASN A 56 -5.37 -10.53 24.99
C ASN A 56 -4.76 -10.33 23.59
N LEU A 57 -3.80 -9.41 23.50
CA LEU A 57 -3.04 -9.16 22.27
C LEU A 57 -1.70 -9.88 22.36
N ALA A 58 -1.36 -10.66 21.32
CA ALA A 58 -0.14 -11.46 21.28
C ALA A 58 1.10 -10.54 21.26
N GLY A 59 2.09 -10.84 22.09
CA GLY A 59 3.37 -10.13 22.13
C GLY A 59 4.36 -10.62 21.06
N PRO A 60 5.63 -10.19 21.12
CA PRO A 60 6.63 -10.56 20.12
C PRO A 60 7.06 -12.04 20.17
N ASP A 61 6.84 -12.69 21.30
CA ASP A 61 7.19 -14.11 21.51
C ASP A 61 6.09 -15.08 21.02
N GLU A 62 4.95 -14.55 20.59
CA GLU A 62 3.75 -15.29 20.26
C GLU A 62 3.19 -14.85 18.89
N ILE A 63 2.35 -15.69 18.29
CA ILE A 63 1.61 -15.36 17.07
C ILE A 63 0.11 -15.44 17.35
N PRO A 64 -0.70 -14.45 16.97
CA PRO A 64 -2.14 -14.53 17.16
C PRO A 64 -2.77 -15.59 16.23
N GLY A 65 -3.66 -16.39 16.79
CA GLY A 65 -4.40 -17.43 16.07
C GLY A 65 -5.91 -17.42 16.34
N TYR A 66 -6.43 -16.33 16.88
CA TYR A 66 -7.87 -16.15 17.13
C TYR A 66 -8.65 -15.62 15.92
N LEU A 67 -7.95 -15.12 14.89
CA LEU A 67 -8.50 -14.87 13.55
C LEU A 67 -7.89 -15.86 12.55
N PRO A 68 -8.53 -16.06 11.37
CA PRO A 68 -8.16 -17.12 10.44
C PRO A 68 -6.69 -17.11 10.02
N THR A 69 -6.11 -15.94 9.75
CA THR A 69 -4.75 -15.83 9.22
C THR A 69 -3.99 -14.65 9.83
N LEU A 70 -2.66 -14.66 9.73
CA LEU A 70 -1.84 -13.53 10.15
C LEU A 70 -2.06 -12.28 9.28
N TYR A 71 -2.64 -12.42 8.07
CA TYR A 71 -3.07 -11.28 7.26
C TYR A 71 -4.08 -10.39 8.00
N ASP A 72 -4.83 -10.95 8.94
CA ASP A 72 -5.85 -10.23 9.71
C ASP A 72 -5.26 -9.36 10.83
N PHE A 73 -3.94 -9.40 11.01
CA PHE A 73 -3.20 -8.67 12.04
C PHE A 73 -2.15 -7.71 11.45
N HIS A 74 -1.85 -6.69 12.24
CA HIS A 74 -0.76 -5.74 12.07
C HIS A 74 0.13 -5.81 13.31
N PHE A 75 1.45 -5.73 13.16
CA PHE A 75 2.33 -5.64 14.31
C PHE A 75 2.59 -4.17 14.68
N ASP A 76 2.02 -3.72 15.81
CA ASP A 76 2.24 -2.36 16.32
C ASP A 76 3.58 -2.30 17.06
N GLY A 77 4.56 -1.67 16.44
CA GLY A 77 5.89 -1.45 17.00
C GLY A 77 5.95 -0.60 18.26
N THR A 78 4.96 0.25 18.51
CA THR A 78 4.91 1.10 19.70
C THR A 78 4.44 0.30 20.91
N GLN A 79 3.48 -0.60 20.69
CA GLN A 79 2.93 -1.45 21.74
C GLN A 79 3.68 -2.79 21.86
N GLU A 80 4.50 -3.14 20.86
CA GLU A 80 5.11 -4.45 20.66
C GLU A 80 4.07 -5.59 20.65
N LYS A 81 2.94 -5.39 19.96
CA LYS A 81 1.83 -6.34 19.95
C LYS A 81 1.20 -6.49 18.58
N TRP A 82 0.72 -7.69 18.31
CA TRP A 82 -0.15 -7.96 17.17
C TRP A 82 -1.56 -7.44 17.45
N VAL A 83 -2.01 -6.50 16.64
CA VAL A 83 -3.35 -5.90 16.71
C VAL A 83 -4.17 -6.33 15.49
N PRO A 84 -5.47 -6.65 15.64
CA PRO A 84 -6.29 -7.01 14.50
C PRO A 84 -6.56 -5.76 13.65
N TRP A 85 -6.48 -5.87 12.32
CA TRP A 85 -6.77 -4.75 11.42
C TRP A 85 -8.18 -4.18 11.64
N SER A 86 -9.14 -5.02 12.02
CA SER A 86 -10.51 -4.62 12.35
C SER A 86 -10.59 -3.59 13.47
N SER A 87 -9.65 -3.60 14.42
CA SER A 87 -9.55 -2.60 15.50
C SER A 87 -8.97 -1.26 15.05
N LEU A 88 -8.25 -1.25 13.93
CA LEU A 88 -7.64 -0.06 13.34
C LEU A 88 -8.57 0.64 12.35
N VAL A 89 -9.69 0.01 11.97
CA VAL A 89 -10.67 0.60 11.06
C VAL A 89 -11.36 1.77 11.74
N ALA A 90 -11.19 2.97 11.18
CA ALA A 90 -11.86 4.16 11.68
C ALA A 90 -13.38 4.01 11.59
N ARG A 91 -14.09 4.40 12.66
CA ARG A 91 -15.55 4.40 12.66
C ARG A 91 -16.07 5.36 11.59
N TYR A 92 -16.90 4.85 10.68
CA TYR A 92 -17.51 5.68 9.65
C TYR A 92 -18.40 6.75 10.27
N ALA A 93 -18.14 8.01 9.92
CA ALA A 93 -18.94 9.17 10.27
C ALA A 93 -19.39 9.87 8.99
N HIS A 94 -20.67 9.73 8.64
CA HIS A 94 -21.20 10.34 7.43
C HIS A 94 -21.31 11.86 7.57
N ASN A 95 -20.77 12.60 6.61
CA ASN A 95 -21.02 14.02 6.44
C ASN A 95 -22.04 14.24 5.31
N PRO A 96 -23.27 14.72 5.59
CA PRO A 96 -24.30 14.94 4.58
C PRO A 96 -23.92 15.93 3.47
N LYS A 97 -22.88 16.74 3.67
CA LYS A 97 -22.38 17.68 2.66
C LYS A 97 -21.43 17.03 1.66
N THR A 98 -20.93 15.83 1.94
CA THR A 98 -20.01 15.11 1.04
C THR A 98 -20.77 14.61 -0.18
N LYS A 99 -20.23 14.86 -1.37
CA LYS A 99 -20.80 14.35 -2.62
C LYS A 99 -20.79 12.82 -2.59
N PHE A 100 -21.82 12.20 -3.13
CA PHE A 100 -21.94 10.73 -3.17
C PHE A 100 -20.68 10.05 -3.72
N ALA A 101 -20.10 10.59 -4.81
CA ALA A 101 -18.90 10.06 -5.44
C ALA A 101 -17.62 10.17 -4.58
N ASP A 102 -17.61 11.02 -3.54
CA ASP A 102 -16.48 11.21 -2.63
C ASP A 102 -16.67 10.47 -1.30
N ILE A 103 -17.79 9.75 -1.11
CA ILE A 103 -18.03 8.98 0.12
C ILE A 103 -17.15 7.73 0.11
N ILE A 104 -16.32 7.60 1.15
CA ILE A 104 -15.47 6.43 1.37
C ILE A 104 -15.78 5.87 2.75
N VAL A 105 -16.14 4.58 2.78
CA VAL A 105 -16.38 3.85 4.02
C VAL A 105 -15.08 3.11 4.37
N PRO A 106 -14.46 3.41 5.53
CA PRO A 106 -13.29 2.67 5.97
C PRO A 106 -13.63 1.20 6.20
N THR A 107 -12.85 0.32 5.60
CA THR A 107 -12.85 -1.13 5.80
C THR A 107 -11.45 -1.62 6.16
N VAL A 108 -11.34 -2.88 6.59
CA VAL A 108 -10.04 -3.55 6.81
C VAL A 108 -9.15 -3.44 5.58
N ASP A 109 -9.67 -3.71 4.39
CA ASP A 109 -8.89 -3.68 3.16
C ASP A 109 -8.41 -2.27 2.80
N THR A 110 -9.27 -1.25 2.93
CA THR A 110 -8.85 0.14 2.68
C THR A 110 -7.80 0.60 3.69
N THR A 111 -7.94 0.21 4.97
CA THR A 111 -7.01 0.57 6.05
C THR A 111 -5.64 -0.06 5.82
N ARG A 112 -5.60 -1.38 5.56
CA ARG A 112 -4.37 -2.11 5.23
C ARG A 112 -3.70 -1.54 3.98
N THR A 113 -4.49 -1.28 2.94
CA THR A 113 -3.97 -0.72 1.68
C THR A 113 -3.38 0.67 1.89
N SER A 114 -4.07 1.57 2.60
CA SER A 114 -3.57 2.89 2.94
C SER A 114 -2.28 2.81 3.77
N TRP A 115 -2.20 1.89 4.73
CA TRP A 115 -0.98 1.68 5.50
C TRP A 115 0.20 1.24 4.61
N ILE A 116 0.01 0.27 3.70
CA ILE A 116 1.06 -0.12 2.74
C ILE A 116 1.48 1.07 1.86
N LEU A 117 0.51 1.84 1.35
CA LEU A 117 0.78 3.05 0.56
C LEU A 117 1.63 4.06 1.35
N GLU A 118 1.32 4.29 2.62
CA GLU A 118 2.11 5.15 3.51
C GLU A 118 3.55 4.68 3.64
N GLN A 119 3.78 3.38 3.89
CA GLN A 119 5.13 2.84 4.02
C GLN A 119 5.92 2.98 2.71
N MET A 120 5.31 2.64 1.57
CA MET A 120 5.94 2.74 0.26
C MET A 120 6.26 4.20 -0.11
N VAL A 121 5.37 5.14 0.21
CA VAL A 121 5.63 6.57 0.03
C VAL A 121 6.78 7.03 0.92
N LYS A 122 6.81 6.66 2.22
CA LYS A 122 7.93 6.99 3.13
C LYS A 122 9.26 6.48 2.59
N MET A 123 9.31 5.22 2.14
CA MET A 123 10.51 4.58 1.56
C MET A 123 10.86 5.08 0.15
N ARG A 124 10.02 5.90 -0.47
CA ARG A 124 10.17 6.39 -1.86
C ARG A 124 10.27 5.25 -2.87
N LYS A 125 9.44 4.21 -2.68
CA LYS A 125 9.35 3.07 -3.60
C LYS A 125 7.99 3.08 -4.32
N PRO A 126 7.97 2.82 -5.64
CA PRO A 126 6.72 2.68 -6.37
C PRO A 126 5.99 1.40 -5.92
N VAL A 127 4.67 1.41 -6.04
CA VAL A 127 3.79 0.31 -5.65
C VAL A 127 2.74 0.11 -6.73
N LEU A 128 2.42 -1.16 -7.02
CA LEU A 128 1.38 -1.54 -7.97
C LEU A 128 0.27 -2.27 -7.21
N LEU A 129 -0.96 -1.80 -7.36
CA LEU A 129 -2.13 -2.44 -6.76
C LEU A 129 -2.92 -3.16 -7.85
N VAL A 130 -3.05 -4.47 -7.71
CA VAL A 130 -3.74 -5.34 -8.66
C VAL A 130 -4.98 -5.92 -8.00
N GLY A 131 -6.07 -6.05 -8.76
CA GLY A 131 -7.32 -6.66 -8.32
C GLY A 131 -8.44 -6.38 -9.31
N ASP A 132 -9.58 -7.03 -9.12
CA ASP A 132 -10.71 -6.93 -10.05
C ASP A 132 -11.31 -5.51 -10.12
N THR A 133 -12.08 -5.22 -11.15
CA THR A 133 -12.81 -3.95 -11.26
C THR A 133 -13.82 -3.81 -10.11
N GLY A 134 -14.03 -2.58 -9.62
CA GLY A 134 -14.95 -2.33 -8.50
C GLY A 134 -14.40 -2.64 -7.09
N THR A 135 -13.14 -3.07 -6.95
CA THR A 135 -12.50 -3.37 -5.64
C THR A 135 -11.98 -2.13 -4.90
N SER A 136 -12.52 -0.94 -5.17
CA SER A 136 -12.16 0.32 -4.49
C SER A 136 -10.68 0.75 -4.56
N LYS A 137 -9.85 0.15 -5.42
CA LYS A 137 -8.42 0.51 -5.60
C LYS A 137 -8.24 2.01 -5.90
N THR A 138 -8.87 2.48 -6.97
CA THR A 138 -8.85 3.88 -7.40
C THR A 138 -9.32 4.81 -6.28
N ALA A 139 -10.49 4.53 -5.68
CA ALA A 139 -11.05 5.35 -4.62
C ALA A 139 -10.11 5.46 -3.40
N THR A 140 -9.48 4.35 -3.01
CA THR A 140 -8.54 4.30 -1.88
C THR A 140 -7.29 5.13 -2.15
N ILE A 141 -6.68 4.99 -3.33
CA ILE A 141 -5.49 5.75 -3.72
C ILE A 141 -5.80 7.24 -3.84
N HIS A 142 -6.94 7.59 -4.46
CA HIS A 142 -7.38 8.98 -4.54
C HIS A 142 -7.57 9.61 -3.15
N ASN A 143 -8.17 8.88 -2.21
CA ASN A 143 -8.34 9.35 -0.83
C ASN A 143 -7.00 9.57 -0.14
N PHE A 144 -6.08 8.61 -0.31
CA PHE A 144 -4.73 8.70 0.24
C PHE A 144 -3.98 9.93 -0.31
N LEU A 145 -4.02 10.16 -1.62
CA LEU A 145 -3.36 11.30 -2.27
C LEU A 145 -3.98 12.65 -1.87
N LYS A 146 -5.29 12.72 -1.63
CA LYS A 146 -5.97 13.93 -1.13
C LYS A 146 -5.46 14.37 0.25
N ASN A 147 -4.95 13.43 1.06
CA ASN A 147 -4.45 13.68 2.41
C ASN A 147 -2.95 13.98 2.46
N ILE A 148 -2.25 14.00 1.31
CA ILE A 148 -0.83 14.37 1.25
C ILE A 148 -0.68 15.86 1.54
N ASN A 149 0.30 16.22 2.38
CA ASN A 149 0.58 17.61 2.71
C ASN A 149 1.01 18.40 1.44
N PRO A 150 0.25 19.43 1.02
CA PRO A 150 0.52 20.21 -0.19
C PRO A 150 1.80 21.05 -0.14
N ASP A 151 2.34 21.29 1.05
CA ASP A 151 3.59 22.05 1.23
C ASP A 151 4.81 21.24 0.76
N ASN A 152 4.80 19.94 1.07
CA ASN A 152 5.92 19.04 0.80
C ASN A 152 5.68 18.12 -0.41
N GLY A 153 4.44 18.01 -0.89
CA GLY A 153 4.03 17.09 -1.93
C GLY A 153 3.13 17.72 -2.98
N SER A 154 3.28 17.27 -4.22
CA SER A 154 2.35 17.48 -5.33
C SER A 154 1.91 16.15 -5.88
N THR A 155 0.70 16.06 -6.40
CA THR A 155 0.13 14.82 -6.95
C THR A 155 -0.23 14.99 -8.41
N LEU A 156 0.13 14.04 -9.25
CA LEU A 156 -0.30 13.94 -10.64
C LEU A 156 -1.09 12.66 -10.83
N ILE A 157 -2.31 12.78 -11.37
CA ILE A 157 -3.20 11.66 -11.62
C ILE A 157 -3.36 11.50 -13.12
N ILE A 158 -3.03 10.32 -13.62
CA ILE A 158 -3.07 9.96 -15.04
C ILE A 158 -3.98 8.74 -15.19
N ASN A 159 -5.05 8.88 -15.94
CA ASN A 159 -5.95 7.76 -16.22
C ASN A 159 -5.64 7.22 -17.61
N PHE A 160 -5.18 5.98 -17.68
CA PHE A 160 -4.93 5.34 -18.98
C PHE A 160 -6.25 4.93 -19.65
N SER A 161 -6.20 4.96 -20.97
CA SER A 161 -7.29 4.52 -21.84
C SER A 161 -6.69 3.82 -23.05
N SER A 162 -7.53 3.16 -23.84
CA SER A 162 -7.12 2.55 -25.11
C SER A 162 -6.57 3.55 -26.14
N ARG A 163 -6.73 4.85 -25.93
CA ARG A 163 -6.23 5.92 -26.81
C ARG A 163 -5.00 6.64 -26.27
N THR A 164 -4.58 6.35 -25.04
CA THR A 164 -3.40 7.00 -24.44
C THR A 164 -2.14 6.56 -25.17
N THR A 165 -1.35 7.52 -25.66
CA THR A 165 -0.06 7.29 -26.34
C THR A 165 1.12 7.67 -25.45
N SER A 166 2.34 7.23 -25.80
CA SER A 166 3.56 7.65 -25.07
C SER A 166 3.77 9.16 -25.11
N LEU A 167 3.38 9.81 -26.22
CA LEU A 167 3.46 11.26 -26.35
C LEU A 167 2.49 11.98 -25.40
N ASP A 168 1.30 11.42 -25.18
CA ASP A 168 0.34 11.97 -24.21
C ASP A 168 0.88 11.86 -22.78
N LEU A 169 1.44 10.70 -22.42
CA LEU A 169 2.07 10.48 -21.12
C LEU A 169 3.25 11.43 -20.91
N GLN A 170 4.15 11.54 -21.90
CA GLN A 170 5.31 12.42 -21.85
C GLN A 170 4.88 13.87 -21.65
N ARG A 171 3.93 14.37 -22.44
CA ARG A 171 3.41 15.74 -22.32
C ARG A 171 2.80 16.00 -20.94
N ASN A 172 2.09 15.03 -20.39
CA ASN A 172 1.47 15.16 -19.07
C ASN A 172 2.52 15.22 -17.95
N LEU A 173 3.56 14.40 -18.03
CA LEU A 173 4.70 14.45 -17.11
C LEU A 173 5.46 15.77 -17.23
N GLU A 174 5.83 16.18 -18.46
CA GLU A 174 6.56 17.42 -18.75
C GLU A 174 5.81 18.68 -18.27
N ALA A 175 4.48 18.68 -18.31
CA ALA A 175 3.66 19.78 -17.79
C ALA A 175 3.71 19.92 -16.26
N ASN A 176 4.17 18.89 -15.54
CA ASN A 176 4.19 18.85 -14.07
C ASN A 176 5.61 18.82 -13.48
N VAL A 177 6.65 18.93 -14.33
CA VAL A 177 8.06 18.95 -13.91
C VAL A 177 8.78 20.14 -14.54
N GLU A 178 9.83 20.60 -13.87
CA GLU A 178 10.72 21.65 -14.34
C GLU A 178 12.00 21.04 -14.90
N LYS A 179 12.49 21.59 -16.01
CA LYS A 179 13.81 21.25 -16.53
C LYS A 179 14.89 21.85 -15.64
N ARG A 180 15.75 20.99 -15.05
CA ARG A 180 16.86 21.37 -14.16
C ARG A 180 18.17 21.53 -14.91
N THR A 181 18.45 20.60 -15.82
CA THR A 181 19.65 20.57 -16.67
C THR A 181 19.25 20.12 -18.08
N LYS A 182 20.22 19.87 -18.97
CA LYS A 182 19.93 19.38 -20.32
C LYS A 182 19.05 18.13 -20.31
N ASP A 183 19.34 17.20 -19.40
CA ASP A 183 18.77 15.84 -19.37
C ASP A 183 18.09 15.50 -18.02
N THR A 184 17.93 16.47 -17.11
CA THR A 184 17.30 16.25 -15.79
C THR A 184 16.04 17.09 -15.65
N TYR A 185 14.95 16.42 -15.29
CA TYR A 185 13.68 17.02 -14.91
C TYR A 185 13.37 16.69 -13.45
N GLY A 186 12.67 17.57 -12.78
CA GLY A 186 12.23 17.32 -11.41
C GLY A 186 11.00 18.15 -11.04
N PRO A 187 10.29 17.77 -9.97
CA PRO A 187 9.21 18.58 -9.43
C PRO A 187 9.69 19.99 -9.06
N PRO A 188 8.77 20.96 -8.86
CA PRO A 188 9.10 22.27 -8.30
C PRO A 188 10.01 22.18 -7.07
N LEU A 189 10.91 23.15 -6.91
CA LEU A 189 11.91 23.12 -5.84
C LEU A 189 11.25 22.95 -4.46
N GLY A 190 11.79 22.04 -3.66
CA GLY A 190 11.28 21.74 -2.31
C GLY A 190 10.05 20.83 -2.28
N LYS A 191 9.47 20.47 -3.44
CA LYS A 191 8.32 19.56 -3.51
C LYS A 191 8.69 18.17 -4.01
N ARG A 192 7.92 17.18 -3.59
CA ARG A 192 7.94 15.82 -4.14
C ARG A 192 6.70 15.57 -4.99
N LEU A 193 6.88 15.14 -6.24
CA LEU A 193 5.77 14.72 -7.10
C LEU A 193 5.45 13.23 -6.89
N LEU A 194 4.21 12.93 -6.52
CA LEU A 194 3.63 11.59 -6.51
C LEU A 194 2.79 11.43 -7.78
N VAL A 195 3.17 10.48 -8.63
CA VAL A 195 2.42 10.16 -9.85
C VAL A 195 1.60 8.90 -9.60
N PHE A 196 0.30 9.01 -9.80
CA PHE A 196 -0.62 7.89 -9.79
C PHE A 196 -1.12 7.66 -11.21
N ILE A 197 -0.95 6.42 -11.69
CA ILE A 197 -1.45 5.96 -12.98
C ILE A 197 -2.56 4.96 -12.69
N ASP A 198 -3.78 5.30 -13.09
CA ASP A 198 -4.92 4.39 -13.02
C ASP A 198 -5.06 3.59 -14.32
N ASP A 199 -5.62 2.39 -14.21
CA ASP A 199 -5.89 1.51 -15.35
C ASP A 199 -4.65 1.22 -16.23
N LEU A 200 -3.52 0.90 -15.57
CA LEU A 200 -2.22 0.70 -16.22
C LEU A 200 -2.26 -0.27 -17.43
N ASN A 201 -3.15 -1.26 -17.40
CA ASN A 201 -3.29 -2.28 -18.44
C ASN A 201 -4.16 -1.86 -19.65
N MET A 202 -4.76 -0.67 -19.65
CA MET A 202 -5.69 -0.22 -20.69
C MET A 202 -5.11 0.27 -22.03
N PRO A 203 -3.85 0.76 -22.14
CA PRO A 203 -3.32 1.22 -23.43
C PRO A 203 -3.38 0.16 -24.52
N LYS A 204 -3.57 0.58 -25.78
CA LYS A 204 -3.64 -0.36 -26.90
C LYS A 204 -2.31 -1.09 -27.10
N VAL A 205 -2.39 -2.41 -27.26
CA VAL A 205 -1.25 -3.25 -27.64
C VAL A 205 -0.95 -3.06 -29.12
N ASP A 206 0.31 -2.79 -29.46
CA ASP A 206 0.77 -2.66 -30.83
C ASP A 206 1.02 -4.03 -31.49
N ASN A 207 1.43 -4.02 -32.76
CA ASN A 207 1.66 -5.25 -33.53
C ASN A 207 2.81 -6.11 -32.98
N TYR A 208 3.63 -5.58 -32.07
CA TYR A 208 4.76 -6.26 -31.44
C TYR A 208 4.42 -6.76 -30.02
N GLY A 209 3.18 -6.60 -29.57
CA GLY A 209 2.77 -7.00 -28.23
C GLY A 209 3.13 -5.99 -27.15
N THR A 210 3.52 -4.76 -27.51
CA THR A 210 3.92 -3.72 -26.55
C THR A 210 2.81 -2.72 -26.30
N GLN A 211 2.76 -2.16 -25.09
CA GLN A 211 1.88 -1.04 -24.75
C GLN A 211 2.75 0.21 -24.65
N GLN A 212 2.75 1.04 -25.70
CA GLN A 212 3.72 2.13 -25.84
C GLN A 212 3.83 3.08 -24.63
N PRO A 213 2.75 3.46 -23.92
CA PRO A 213 2.88 4.32 -22.72
C PRO A 213 3.58 3.65 -21.53
N ILE A 214 3.70 2.32 -21.54
CA ILE A 214 4.30 1.52 -20.48
C ILE A 214 5.74 1.10 -20.87
N ALA A 215 6.00 0.99 -22.18
CA ALA A 215 7.24 0.50 -22.77
C ALA A 215 8.40 1.52 -22.70
#